data_AF-A0A2S2QKQ0-F1
#
_entry.id   AF-A0A2S2QKQ0-F1
#
_cell.length_a   1.000
_cell.length_b   1.000
_cell.length_c   1.000
_cell.angle_alpha   90.00
_cell.angle_beta   90.00
_cell.angle_gamma   90.00
#
_symmetry.space_group_name_H-M   'P 1'
#
loop_
_entity.id
_entity.type
_entity.pdbx_description
1 polymer ?
#
loop_
_entity_poly.entity_id
_entity_poly.type
_entity_poly.pdbx_seq_one_letter_code
_entity_poly.pdbx_strand_id
1 'polypeptide(L)'
;MPSFRQKFSGFFRQFSAPSESRNDENSSNRFIKKYLSGHGIQKYEPVILHGRTPQEVPPQQLGTIKNFDVISSLTGPHGGLVSVNQTEKHLSASDPEINFIDNLEEECDNGEKKVCTSDSGQKKVGASAMTDETLISESKPNILKKLRHPLVAGVENWNVSDINAYGASCSLYEMHPITHRHTGDPIADCFAIVARVNSAIMVLADGVNWGVKSRTAARSAVHGCVEYLNKTLFPINKEVPKNTTDVLITLLRSFHAAHNMILQEEGTLTTLTAIVVLPSTVDNHYVACCCNVGDSLGYVYSPKYGVRELTQGSHDIHRMRDMRDVMGALGPVDGHNPELSNLTLSITQVDLDDIVFITSDGVSDNLDPVVGHFTGLPNVEAYQRHKLSLLRTEDLIRNGVSGKGPAVDTAKDLVTLLLDFVTRLTAAKRRILEDMEIYADANGKPLAQGEVKQRRKEIIRKMFGVPGKLDHATVVAYKVCSGKRN
;
A
#
# COMPACT_ATOMS: atom_id res chain seq x y z
N MET A 1 18.32 39.89 7.78
CA MET A 1 18.17 38.50 7.30
C MET A 1 18.00 38.52 5.79
N PRO A 2 18.57 37.57 5.02
CA PRO A 2 18.42 37.55 3.57
C PRO A 2 16.96 37.30 3.18
N SER A 3 16.48 38.02 2.17
CA SER A 3 15.10 37.91 1.66
C SER A 3 14.82 36.54 1.03
N PHE A 4 13.54 36.14 0.93
CA PHE A 4 13.11 34.90 0.27
C PHE A 4 13.73 34.71 -1.12
N ARG A 5 13.86 35.77 -1.94
CA ARG A 5 14.56 35.70 -3.24
C ARG A 5 16.06 35.43 -3.13
N GLN A 6 16.74 35.99 -2.13
CA GLN A 6 18.16 35.75 -1.89
C GLN A 6 18.41 34.34 -1.36
N LYS A 7 17.55 33.85 -0.45
CA LYS A 7 17.52 32.44 -0.05
C LYS A 7 17.29 31.54 -1.26
N PHE A 8 16.24 31.78 -2.05
CA PHE A 8 15.91 30.99 -3.24
C PHE A 8 17.05 30.96 -4.27
N SER A 9 17.69 32.11 -4.53
CA SER A 9 18.85 32.19 -5.44
C SER A 9 20.11 31.54 -4.86
N GLY A 10 20.34 31.68 -3.55
CA GLY A 10 21.46 31.04 -2.85
C GLY A 10 21.30 29.53 -2.78
N PHE A 11 20.07 29.04 -2.61
CA PHE A 11 19.72 27.62 -2.62
C PHE A 11 19.86 27.00 -4.01
N PHE A 12 19.36 27.66 -5.05
CA PHE A 12 19.67 27.25 -6.43
C PHE A 12 21.19 27.29 -6.66
N ARG A 13 21.93 28.28 -6.17
CA ARG A 13 23.39 28.29 -6.32
C ARG A 13 24.10 27.17 -5.54
N GLN A 14 23.51 26.66 -4.45
CA GLN A 14 24.09 25.58 -3.64
C GLN A 14 23.75 24.17 -4.18
N PHE A 15 22.62 24.03 -4.88
CA PHE A 15 22.23 22.80 -5.61
C PHE A 15 22.64 22.82 -7.10
N SER A 16 22.86 23.99 -7.69
CA SER A 16 23.31 24.24 -9.06
C SER A 16 24.78 24.66 -9.14
N ALA A 17 25.50 24.73 -8.01
CA ALA A 17 26.96 24.77 -8.06
C ALA A 17 27.41 23.45 -8.68
N PRO A 18 28.03 23.48 -9.88
CA PRO A 18 28.78 22.33 -10.34
C PRO A 18 29.87 22.12 -9.30
N SER A 19 30.07 20.89 -8.86
CA SER A 19 31.35 20.54 -8.23
C SER A 19 32.45 20.98 -9.19
N GLU A 20 33.22 22.00 -8.80
CA GLU A 20 34.45 22.40 -9.49
C GLU A 20 35.51 21.32 -9.25
N SER A 21 35.29 20.17 -9.89
CA SER A 21 36.26 19.10 -10.11
C SER A 21 35.75 18.26 -11.27
N ARG A 22 35.74 18.87 -12.47
CA ARG A 22 35.49 18.17 -13.73
C ARG A 22 36.61 17.17 -13.95
N ASN A 23 36.34 15.90 -13.64
CA ASN A 23 36.93 14.72 -14.31
C ASN A 23 36.25 13.37 -13.97
N ASP A 24 35.15 13.32 -13.20
CA ASP A 24 34.35 12.09 -13.07
C ASP A 24 32.93 12.33 -13.60
N GLU A 25 32.60 11.72 -14.75
CA GLU A 25 31.24 11.68 -15.26
C GLU A 25 30.32 10.96 -14.25
N ASN A 26 29.28 11.66 -13.77
CA ASN A 26 28.29 11.12 -12.83
C ASN A 26 27.79 9.73 -13.26
N SER A 27 27.89 8.74 -12.36
CA SER A 27 27.36 7.38 -12.56
C SER A 27 25.88 7.36 -12.96
N SER A 28 25.08 8.31 -12.47
CA SER A 28 23.67 8.51 -12.81
C SER A 28 23.44 8.80 -14.30
N ASN A 29 24.39 9.45 -14.99
CA ASN A 29 24.30 9.67 -16.43
C ASN A 29 24.65 8.42 -17.24
N ARG A 30 25.26 7.40 -16.62
CA ARG A 30 25.73 6.20 -17.32
C ARG A 30 24.57 5.36 -17.85
N PHE A 31 23.49 5.19 -17.09
CA PHE A 31 22.33 4.42 -17.56
C PHE A 31 21.56 5.17 -18.65
N ILE A 32 21.40 6.49 -18.50
CA ILE A 32 20.73 7.36 -19.48
C ILE A 32 21.52 7.36 -20.79
N LYS A 33 22.85 7.59 -20.75
CA LYS A 33 23.71 7.53 -21.94
C LYS A 33 23.67 6.15 -22.61
N LYS A 34 23.70 5.06 -21.84
CA LYS A 34 23.57 3.69 -22.38
C LYS A 34 22.24 3.49 -23.10
N TYR A 35 21.14 3.96 -22.52
CA TYR A 35 19.82 3.89 -23.13
C TYR A 35 19.74 4.70 -24.44
N LEU A 36 20.15 5.98 -24.39
CA LEU A 36 20.10 6.88 -25.55
C LEU A 36 21.03 6.46 -26.70
N SER A 37 22.16 5.82 -26.37
CA SER A 37 23.12 5.34 -27.37
C SER A 37 22.70 4.02 -28.04
N GLY A 38 21.53 3.47 -27.74
CA GLY A 38 21.05 2.21 -28.34
C GLY A 38 21.83 0.96 -27.91
N HIS A 39 22.76 1.07 -26.95
CA HIS A 39 23.54 -0.07 -26.42
C HIS A 39 22.73 -0.95 -25.45
N GLY A 40 21.40 -0.84 -25.48
CA GLY A 40 20.51 -1.72 -24.73
C GLY A 40 20.55 -3.11 -25.35
N ILE A 41 21.36 -4.00 -24.77
CA ILE A 41 21.30 -5.42 -25.09
C ILE A 41 19.87 -5.88 -24.80
N GLN A 42 19.15 -6.33 -25.82
CA GLN A 42 17.84 -6.95 -25.68
C GLN A 42 18.03 -8.21 -24.83
N LYS A 43 17.81 -8.08 -23.53
CA LYS A 43 17.91 -9.21 -22.60
C LYS A 43 16.66 -10.06 -22.82
N TYR A 44 16.86 -11.36 -22.99
CA TYR A 44 15.76 -12.32 -22.85
C TYR A 44 15.29 -12.25 -21.40
N GLU A 45 14.18 -11.56 -21.15
CA GLU A 45 13.59 -11.38 -19.82
C GLU A 45 12.26 -12.15 -19.72
N PRO A 46 11.84 -12.60 -18.52
CA PRO A 46 10.55 -13.23 -18.35
C PRO A 46 9.41 -12.31 -18.78
N VAL A 47 8.53 -12.84 -19.63
CA VAL A 47 7.37 -12.09 -20.12
C VAL A 47 6.38 -11.83 -18.98
N ILE A 48 5.74 -10.67 -18.99
CA ILE A 48 4.61 -10.34 -18.13
C ILE A 48 3.32 -10.54 -18.93
N LEU A 49 2.60 -11.61 -18.61
CA LEU A 49 1.29 -11.91 -19.20
C LEU A 49 0.24 -11.16 -18.38
N HIS A 50 -0.67 -10.45 -19.03
CA HIS A 50 -1.70 -9.67 -18.34
C HIS A 50 -3.01 -9.64 -19.12
N GLY A 51 -4.09 -9.35 -18.41
CA GLY A 51 -5.45 -9.24 -18.94
C GLY A 51 -6.39 -8.65 -17.90
N ARG A 52 -7.64 -8.42 -18.27
CA ARG A 52 -8.69 -7.92 -17.36
C ARG A 52 -9.47 -9.05 -16.70
N THR A 53 -9.50 -10.21 -17.33
CA THR A 53 -10.16 -11.41 -16.83
C THR A 53 -9.16 -12.57 -16.65
N PRO A 54 -9.39 -13.51 -15.72
CA PRO A 54 -8.49 -14.66 -15.53
C PRO A 54 -8.31 -15.52 -16.78
N GLN A 55 -9.27 -15.50 -17.70
CA GLN A 55 -9.26 -16.28 -18.95
C GLN A 55 -8.33 -15.69 -20.02
N GLU A 56 -8.05 -14.39 -19.95
CA GLU A 56 -7.11 -13.71 -20.86
C GLU A 56 -5.64 -14.04 -20.55
N VAL A 57 -5.36 -14.56 -19.36
CA VAL A 57 -4.01 -14.94 -18.93
C VAL A 57 -3.85 -16.47 -19.01
N PRO A 58 -2.89 -16.98 -19.80
CA PRO A 58 -2.67 -18.42 -19.93
C PRO A 58 -2.42 -19.12 -18.57
N PRO A 59 -3.11 -20.23 -18.27
CA PRO A 59 -2.95 -20.95 -17.01
C PRO A 59 -1.55 -21.57 -16.91
N GLN A 60 -0.91 -21.41 -15.76
CA GLN A 60 0.32 -22.09 -15.38
C GLN A 60 0.05 -22.96 -14.15
N GLN A 61 0.53 -24.21 -14.17
CA GLN A 61 0.40 -25.10 -13.02
C GLN A 61 1.27 -24.62 -11.86
N LEU A 62 0.79 -24.80 -10.64
CA LEU A 62 1.51 -24.44 -9.43
C LEU A 62 2.29 -25.64 -8.87
N GLY A 63 3.43 -25.33 -8.26
CA GLY A 63 4.17 -26.29 -7.43
C GLY A 63 3.53 -26.48 -6.05
N THR A 64 4.15 -27.32 -5.24
CA THR A 64 3.66 -27.59 -3.88
C THR A 64 3.96 -26.42 -2.94
N ILE A 65 2.91 -25.82 -2.38
CA ILE A 65 3.03 -24.88 -1.26
C ILE A 65 3.49 -25.66 -0.03
N LYS A 66 4.64 -25.28 0.53
CA LYS A 66 5.24 -25.91 1.70
C LYS A 66 4.83 -25.13 2.94
N ASN A 67 4.28 -25.83 3.93
CA ASN A 67 3.90 -25.32 5.25
C ASN A 67 3.07 -24.02 5.23
N PHE A 68 1.85 -24.06 5.78
CA PHE A 68 0.98 -22.89 5.80
C PHE A 68 1.29 -21.94 6.96
N ASP A 69 2.22 -22.30 7.84
CA ASP A 69 2.68 -21.47 8.94
C ASP A 69 3.28 -20.15 8.42
N VAL A 70 2.80 -19.06 9.01
CA VAL A 70 3.31 -17.72 8.76
C VAL A 70 4.66 -17.58 9.47
N ILE A 71 5.70 -17.30 8.69
CA ILE A 71 7.07 -17.08 9.21
C ILE A 71 7.36 -15.60 9.45
N SER A 72 6.64 -14.72 8.75
CA SER A 72 6.78 -13.28 8.84
C SER A 72 5.47 -12.62 8.47
N SER A 73 5.08 -11.61 9.23
CA SER A 73 3.88 -10.82 9.00
C SER A 73 4.09 -9.40 9.53
N LEU A 74 3.89 -8.43 8.64
CA LEU A 74 4.08 -7.01 8.94
C LEU A 74 3.02 -6.18 8.23
N THR A 75 2.48 -5.18 8.91
CA THR A 75 1.57 -4.19 8.34
C THR A 75 1.89 -2.81 8.89
N GLY A 76 1.57 -1.77 8.14
CA GLY A 76 1.80 -0.41 8.55
C GLY A 76 1.19 0.60 7.59
N PRO A 77 1.37 1.90 7.89
CA PRO A 77 2.00 2.43 9.11
C PRO A 77 1.02 2.47 10.29
N HIS A 78 1.55 2.69 11.51
CA HIS A 78 0.78 2.94 12.74
C HIS A 78 -0.35 1.93 13.01
N GLY A 79 -0.02 0.63 13.01
CA GLY A 79 -0.97 -0.47 13.20
C GLY A 79 -1.65 -0.97 11.92
N GLY A 80 -1.57 -0.22 10.81
CA GLY A 80 -2.03 -0.64 9.48
C GLY A 80 -3.43 -1.27 9.52
N LEU A 81 -3.56 -2.46 8.93
CA LEU A 81 -4.81 -3.21 8.87
C LEU A 81 -5.37 -3.64 10.25
N VAL A 82 -4.52 -3.72 11.29
CA VAL A 82 -4.93 -4.15 12.65
C VAL A 82 -5.82 -3.10 13.34
N SER A 83 -5.87 -1.88 12.80
CA SER A 83 -6.74 -0.84 13.34
C SER A 83 -8.17 -0.88 12.81
N VAL A 84 -8.50 -1.81 11.91
CA VAL A 84 -9.79 -1.88 11.23
C VAL A 84 -10.68 -2.93 11.89
N ASN A 85 -12.00 -2.74 11.88
CA ASN A 85 -12.97 -3.69 12.42
C ASN A 85 -12.78 -3.95 13.93
N GLN A 86 -12.44 -2.88 14.69
CA GLN A 86 -12.32 -2.95 16.14
C GLN A 86 -13.68 -2.95 16.86
N THR A 87 -14.76 -2.69 16.14
CA THR A 87 -16.15 -2.55 16.63
C THR A 87 -16.84 -3.87 16.96
N GLU A 88 -16.27 -5.03 16.63
CA GLU A 88 -16.77 -6.32 17.16
C GLU A 88 -16.51 -6.51 18.67
N LYS A 89 -15.83 -5.58 19.33
CA LYS A 89 -15.59 -5.61 20.79
C LYS A 89 -16.19 -4.39 21.47
N HIS A 90 -17.51 -4.42 21.66
CA HIS A 90 -18.21 -4.08 22.89
C HIS A 90 -19.72 -4.12 22.60
N LEU A 91 -20.26 -5.31 22.29
CA LEU A 91 -21.65 -5.58 22.61
C LEU A 91 -21.76 -5.70 24.13
N SER A 92 -21.71 -4.57 24.83
CA SER A 92 -22.32 -4.48 26.16
C SER A 92 -23.80 -4.76 25.96
N ALA A 93 -24.27 -5.84 26.57
CA ALA A 93 -25.64 -6.31 26.51
C ALA A 93 -26.64 -5.23 26.90
N SER A 94 -27.20 -4.53 25.92
CA SER A 94 -28.49 -3.85 25.95
C SER A 94 -28.66 -3.03 24.67
N ASP A 95 -29.06 -3.68 23.58
CA ASP A 95 -29.75 -2.98 22.50
C ASP A 95 -30.86 -3.88 21.93
N PRO A 96 -32.14 -3.61 22.26
CA PRO A 96 -33.25 -4.43 21.84
C PRO A 96 -33.83 -3.93 20.53
N GLU A 97 -33.11 -4.06 19.40
CA GLU A 97 -33.71 -3.75 18.09
C GLU A 97 -32.96 -4.37 16.88
N ILE A 98 -32.60 -5.65 16.98
CA ILE A 98 -32.16 -6.43 15.80
C ILE A 98 -33.36 -7.23 15.28
N ASN A 99 -34.10 -6.66 14.32
CA ASN A 99 -35.07 -7.39 13.52
C ASN A 99 -34.37 -8.01 12.31
N PHE A 100 -34.18 -9.33 12.35
CA PHE A 100 -33.69 -10.12 11.22
C PHE A 100 -34.80 -10.20 10.16
N ILE A 101 -34.54 -9.61 8.99
CA ILE A 101 -35.37 -9.78 7.79
C ILE A 101 -34.81 -10.98 7.05
N ASP A 102 -35.52 -12.09 7.09
CA ASP A 102 -35.69 -13.02 5.97
C ASP A 102 -36.68 -14.12 6.37
N ASN A 103 -37.92 -13.97 5.90
CA ASN A 103 -38.80 -15.05 5.42
C ASN A 103 -40.03 -14.39 4.79
N LEU A 104 -40.11 -14.44 3.47
CA LEU A 104 -41.31 -14.12 2.70
C LEU A 104 -42.34 -15.23 2.92
N GLU A 105 -43.58 -14.86 3.26
CA GLU A 105 -44.81 -15.22 2.52
C GLU A 105 -46.10 -14.93 3.34
N GLU A 106 -47.05 -14.34 2.61
CA GLU A 106 -48.52 -14.36 2.76
C GLU A 106 -49.31 -13.42 3.72
N GLU A 107 -50.12 -12.61 3.02
CA GLU A 107 -51.30 -11.79 3.30
C GLU A 107 -52.16 -12.04 4.57
N CYS A 108 -52.61 -10.95 5.22
CA CYS A 108 -54.01 -10.46 5.23
C CYS A 108 -54.32 -9.54 6.44
N ASP A 109 -54.64 -8.29 6.12
CA ASP A 109 -55.76 -7.46 6.59
C ASP A 109 -56.02 -7.09 8.08
N ASN A 110 -56.55 -5.86 8.21
CA ASN A 110 -57.28 -5.20 9.31
C ASN A 110 -56.52 -4.48 10.46
N GLY A 111 -56.56 -3.14 10.37
CA GLY A 111 -57.54 -2.39 11.17
C GLY A 111 -57.12 -1.77 12.51
N GLU A 112 -57.06 -0.43 12.48
CA GLU A 112 -57.55 0.52 13.51
C GLU A 112 -56.64 1.14 14.59
N LYS A 113 -56.96 2.43 14.81
CA LYS A 113 -56.33 3.51 15.59
C LYS A 113 -56.58 3.39 17.10
N LYS A 114 -55.64 3.92 17.92
CA LYS A 114 -55.81 5.06 18.90
C LYS A 114 -54.63 5.09 19.89
N VAL A 115 -53.83 6.16 19.91
CA VAL A 115 -53.86 7.34 20.82
C VAL A 115 -53.51 7.06 22.29
N CYS A 116 -52.39 7.68 22.68
CA CYS A 116 -51.81 8.08 23.97
C CYS A 116 -52.65 7.98 25.26
N THR A 117 -52.01 7.58 26.37
CA THR A 117 -51.68 8.48 27.51
C THR A 117 -50.87 7.78 28.60
N SER A 118 -50.06 8.58 29.28
CA SER A 118 -49.27 8.37 30.49
C SER A 118 -50.05 7.85 31.71
N ASP A 119 -49.44 7.05 32.60
CA ASP A 119 -49.10 7.47 33.97
C ASP A 119 -48.30 6.39 34.75
N SER A 120 -47.62 6.90 35.76
CA SER A 120 -46.81 6.36 36.85
C SER A 120 -47.30 5.12 37.64
N GLY A 121 -46.35 4.41 38.28
CA GLY A 121 -46.68 3.44 39.34
C GLY A 121 -45.52 2.59 39.87
N GLN A 122 -45.11 2.86 41.11
CA GLN A 122 -44.06 2.19 41.89
C GLN A 122 -44.45 0.81 42.49
N LYS A 123 -43.41 0.05 42.90
CA LYS A 123 -43.33 -0.95 44.02
C LYS A 123 -44.02 -2.30 43.75
N LYS A 124 -43.62 -3.47 44.27
CA LYS A 124 -42.81 -3.93 45.43
C LYS A 124 -42.55 -5.45 45.20
N VAL A 125 -41.36 -5.99 45.45
CA VAL A 125 -40.93 -6.80 46.64
C VAL A 125 -41.45 -8.25 46.71
N GLY A 126 -40.50 -9.17 46.91
CA GLY A 126 -40.65 -10.54 47.46
C GLY A 126 -39.63 -11.48 46.81
N ALA A 127 -38.38 -11.64 47.25
CA ALA A 127 -37.87 -12.22 48.50
C ALA A 127 -38.43 -13.61 48.84
N SER A 128 -37.61 -14.67 48.67
CA SER A 128 -37.08 -15.50 49.78
C SER A 128 -36.72 -16.94 49.35
N ALA A 129 -35.48 -17.35 49.72
CA ALA A 129 -35.06 -18.65 50.29
C ALA A 129 -35.21 -19.94 49.44
N MET A 130 -34.39 -20.99 49.53
CA MET A 130 -33.21 -21.39 50.32
C MET A 130 -32.64 -22.66 49.62
N THR A 131 -31.32 -22.80 49.41
CA THR A 131 -30.38 -23.80 50.04
C THR A 131 -30.94 -25.21 50.26
N ASP A 132 -30.28 -26.35 50.01
CA ASP A 132 -28.94 -26.82 49.59
C ASP A 132 -29.06 -28.36 49.40
N GLU A 133 -27.97 -29.03 48.99
CA GLU A 133 -27.69 -30.48 48.96
C GLU A 133 -27.94 -31.23 47.62
N THR A 134 -27.06 -32.09 47.06
CA THR A 134 -25.60 -32.36 47.12
C THR A 134 -25.27 -33.33 45.96
N LEU A 135 -23.98 -33.42 45.53
CA LEU A 135 -23.30 -34.56 44.84
C LEU A 135 -23.62 -34.74 43.32
N ILE A 136 -22.69 -34.87 42.36
CA ILE A 136 -21.34 -35.45 42.27
C ILE A 136 -20.53 -34.80 41.12
N SER A 137 -19.22 -34.73 41.35
CA SER A 137 -18.08 -34.58 40.44
C SER A 137 -18.27 -35.07 38.99
N GLU A 138 -17.93 -34.23 38.02
CA GLU A 138 -17.07 -34.62 36.89
C GLU A 138 -16.16 -33.44 36.50
N SER A 139 -14.87 -33.74 36.42
CA SER A 139 -13.75 -32.86 36.09
C SER A 139 -13.96 -32.07 34.80
N LYS A 140 -13.77 -30.74 34.86
CA LYS A 140 -13.62 -29.87 33.68
C LYS A 140 -12.14 -29.72 33.30
N PRO A 141 -11.56 -30.53 32.39
CA PRO A 141 -10.30 -30.19 31.77
C PRO A 141 -10.58 -29.28 30.57
N ASN A 142 -11.09 -28.05 30.77
CA ASN A 142 -11.30 -27.14 29.62
C ASN A 142 -11.28 -25.64 29.93
N ILE A 143 -10.94 -25.23 31.15
CA ILE A 143 -10.76 -23.79 31.48
C ILE A 143 -9.39 -23.26 30.97
N LEU A 144 -8.54 -24.14 30.42
CA LEU A 144 -7.21 -23.79 29.90
C LEU A 144 -7.09 -23.82 28.36
N LYS A 145 -8.20 -23.77 27.60
CA LYS A 145 -8.14 -23.20 26.25
C LYS A 145 -7.97 -21.68 26.39
N LYS A 146 -6.71 -21.30 26.66
CA LYS A 146 -6.16 -19.95 26.66
C LYS A 146 -6.90 -19.08 25.67
N LEU A 147 -7.27 -17.87 26.13
CA LEU A 147 -7.65 -16.73 25.29
C LEU A 147 -6.69 -16.64 24.09
N ARG A 148 -7.04 -17.24 22.95
CA ARG A 148 -6.41 -16.89 21.69
C ARG A 148 -7.02 -15.55 21.31
N HIS A 149 -6.19 -14.53 21.20
CA HIS A 149 -6.64 -13.31 20.54
C HIS A 149 -7.21 -13.69 19.17
N PRO A 150 -8.35 -13.09 18.75
CA PRO A 150 -8.90 -13.38 17.44
C PRO A 150 -7.84 -13.09 16.37
N LEU A 151 -7.73 -13.98 15.38
CA LEU A 151 -6.84 -13.79 14.24
C LEU A 151 -7.27 -12.52 13.50
N VAL A 152 -6.33 -11.63 13.20
CA VAL A 152 -6.60 -10.46 12.37
C VAL A 152 -6.16 -10.79 10.96
N ALA A 153 -7.10 -10.78 10.02
CA ALA A 153 -6.88 -11.20 8.63
C ALA A 153 -6.19 -12.58 8.51
N GLY A 154 -6.52 -13.52 9.40
CA GLY A 154 -5.96 -14.88 9.42
C GLY A 154 -4.54 -15.02 10.00
N VAL A 155 -4.02 -13.99 10.67
CA VAL A 155 -2.66 -13.97 11.25
C VAL A 155 -2.71 -13.72 12.76
N GLU A 156 -1.89 -14.43 13.53
CA GLU A 156 -1.80 -14.30 14.99
C GLU A 156 -1.05 -13.04 15.45
N ASN A 157 0.06 -12.69 14.78
CA ASN A 157 0.91 -11.57 15.16
C ASN A 157 1.40 -10.79 13.94
N TRP A 158 1.03 -9.52 13.84
CA TRP A 158 1.40 -8.61 12.75
C TRP A 158 2.71 -7.83 12.97
N ASN A 159 3.47 -8.17 14.02
CA ASN A 159 4.75 -7.53 14.36
C ASN A 159 5.93 -8.52 14.25
N VAL A 160 5.90 -9.40 13.25
CA VAL A 160 6.96 -10.38 12.98
C VAL A 160 7.66 -9.97 11.69
N SER A 161 8.66 -9.10 11.79
CA SER A 161 9.42 -8.61 10.63
C SER A 161 10.50 -9.60 10.19
N ASP A 162 10.76 -9.67 8.90
CA ASP A 162 11.88 -10.42 8.31
C ASP A 162 12.63 -9.54 7.30
N ILE A 163 13.95 -9.72 7.20
CA ILE A 163 14.77 -8.95 6.25
C ILE A 163 14.40 -9.23 4.79
N ASN A 164 13.84 -10.41 4.50
CA ASN A 164 13.39 -10.84 3.18
C ASN A 164 11.88 -10.64 2.96
N ALA A 165 11.13 -10.15 3.96
CA ALA A 165 9.72 -9.80 3.85
C ALA A 165 9.43 -8.56 4.70
N TYR A 166 9.51 -7.38 4.06
CA TYR A 166 9.52 -6.10 4.77
C TYR A 166 8.68 -5.05 4.07
N GLY A 167 8.18 -4.07 4.83
CA GLY A 167 7.51 -2.90 4.28
C GLY A 167 7.59 -1.72 5.24
N ALA A 168 7.50 -0.52 4.70
CA ALA A 168 7.51 0.72 5.47
C ALA A 168 6.83 1.85 4.69
N SER A 169 6.38 2.85 5.45
CA SER A 169 5.77 4.07 4.93
C SER A 169 6.36 5.30 5.61
N CYS A 170 6.41 6.42 4.91
CA CYS A 170 6.75 7.72 5.46
C CYS A 170 5.96 8.85 4.77
N SER A 171 5.89 10.02 5.41
CA SER A 171 5.34 11.22 4.78
C SER A 171 6.46 12.00 4.09
N LEU A 172 6.30 12.27 2.79
CA LEU A 172 7.15 13.21 2.05
C LEU A 172 6.64 14.64 2.16
N TYR A 173 5.47 14.86 2.73
CA TYR A 173 4.99 16.20 3.04
C TYR A 173 5.83 16.88 4.12
N GLU A 174 5.86 18.20 4.06
CA GLU A 174 6.55 19.03 5.03
C GLU A 174 5.94 18.94 6.43
N MET A 175 6.76 19.21 7.44
CA MET A 175 6.31 19.35 8.82
C MET A 175 6.01 20.83 9.12
N HIS A 176 4.79 21.12 9.56
CA HIS A 176 4.42 22.47 9.94
C HIS A 176 5.35 22.96 11.07
N PRO A 177 6.07 24.08 10.89
CA PRO A 177 7.16 24.48 11.79
C PRO A 177 6.71 24.91 13.20
N ILE A 178 5.47 25.36 13.36
CA ILE A 178 4.87 25.68 14.67
C ILE A 178 4.23 24.47 15.36
N THR A 179 3.37 23.72 14.65
CA THR A 179 2.56 22.65 15.26
C THR A 179 3.25 21.29 15.25
N HIS A 180 4.37 21.16 14.52
CA HIS A 180 5.11 19.91 14.32
C HIS A 180 4.27 18.76 13.78
N ARG A 181 3.18 19.06 13.06
CA ARG A 181 2.36 18.07 12.34
C ARG A 181 2.73 18.04 10.87
N HIS A 182 2.74 16.87 10.25
CA HIS A 182 2.92 16.80 8.81
C HIS A 182 1.65 17.29 8.10
N THR A 183 1.83 18.03 7.00
CA THR A 183 0.75 18.17 6.04
C THR A 183 0.36 16.78 5.52
N GLY A 184 -0.93 16.56 5.28
CA GLY A 184 -1.42 15.26 4.82
C GLY A 184 -1.65 14.23 5.94
N ASP A 185 -1.29 14.53 7.20
CA ASP A 185 -1.55 13.60 8.32
C ASP A 185 -3.05 13.28 8.48
N PRO A 186 -3.40 12.03 8.83
CA PRO A 186 -2.50 10.87 8.95
C PRO A 186 -2.10 10.29 7.58
N ILE A 187 -0.99 9.54 7.54
CA ILE A 187 -0.60 8.75 6.36
C ILE A 187 -1.79 7.93 5.86
N ALA A 188 -2.15 8.15 4.60
CA ALA A 188 -3.30 7.56 3.94
C ALA A 188 -2.99 6.22 3.25
N ASP A 189 -1.72 5.86 3.13
CA ASP A 189 -1.28 4.55 2.65
C ASP A 189 -1.48 3.47 3.72
N CYS A 190 -1.63 2.24 3.26
CA CYS A 190 -1.54 1.04 4.08
C CYS A 190 -0.83 -0.08 3.29
N PHE A 191 -0.04 -0.89 3.98
CA PHE A 191 0.52 -2.11 3.41
C PHE A 191 0.37 -3.31 4.35
N ALA A 192 0.47 -4.51 3.77
CA ALA A 192 0.62 -5.76 4.47
C ALA A 192 1.54 -6.71 3.72
N ILE A 193 2.30 -7.50 4.46
CA ILE A 193 3.03 -8.64 3.94
C ILE A 193 2.85 -9.83 4.88
N VAL A 194 2.56 -11.00 4.30
CA VAL A 194 2.49 -12.29 5.00
C VAL A 194 3.35 -13.27 4.21
N ALA A 195 4.50 -13.64 4.75
CA ALA A 195 5.40 -14.61 4.15
C ALA A 195 5.31 -15.95 4.87
N ARG A 196 5.50 -17.01 4.08
CA ARG A 196 5.57 -18.42 4.46
C ARG A 196 6.86 -19.01 3.87
N VAL A 197 7.09 -20.29 4.09
CA VAL A 197 8.33 -20.98 3.69
C VAL A 197 8.67 -20.79 2.20
N ASN A 198 7.68 -20.86 1.32
CA ASN A 198 7.87 -20.71 -0.13
C ASN A 198 6.73 -19.94 -0.81
N SER A 199 6.06 -19.05 -0.08
CA SER A 199 5.01 -18.22 -0.64
C SER A 199 4.86 -16.92 0.14
N ALA A 200 4.30 -15.89 -0.50
CA ALA A 200 4.02 -14.62 0.16
C ALA A 200 2.75 -13.98 -0.40
N ILE A 201 2.03 -13.27 0.46
CA ILE A 201 1.00 -12.29 0.09
C ILE A 201 1.58 -10.91 0.39
N MET A 202 1.50 -10.01 -0.57
CA MET A 202 1.89 -8.60 -0.44
C MET A 202 0.73 -7.74 -0.91
N VAL A 203 0.33 -6.75 -0.12
CA VAL A 203 -0.79 -5.86 -0.46
C VAL A 203 -0.39 -4.43 -0.10
N LEU A 204 -0.68 -3.48 -0.99
CA LEU A 204 -0.53 -2.05 -0.76
C LEU A 204 -1.78 -1.32 -1.25
N ALA A 205 -2.24 -0.35 -0.48
CA ALA A 205 -3.35 0.53 -0.81
C ALA A 205 -2.95 1.97 -0.53
N ASP A 206 -3.28 2.87 -1.45
CA ASP A 206 -3.06 4.30 -1.35
C ASP A 206 -4.41 5.03 -1.31
N GLY A 207 -4.74 5.60 -0.15
CA GLY A 207 -6.00 6.29 0.06
C GLY A 207 -6.06 7.58 -0.74
N VAL A 208 -6.99 7.70 -1.70
CA VAL A 208 -7.13 8.85 -2.58
C VAL A 208 -7.29 10.14 -1.78
N ASN A 209 -6.49 11.15 -2.11
CA ASN A 209 -6.28 12.38 -1.33
C ASN A 209 -5.49 12.11 -0.04
N TRP A 210 -5.98 12.57 1.10
CA TRP A 210 -5.38 12.32 2.41
C TRP A 210 -6.41 12.55 3.52
N GLY A 211 -6.05 12.17 4.74
CA GLY A 211 -6.87 12.35 5.91
C GLY A 211 -7.45 11.04 6.43
N VAL A 212 -8.28 11.15 7.46
CA VAL A 212 -8.77 9.99 8.23
C VAL A 212 -9.56 9.03 7.37
N LYS A 213 -10.46 9.51 6.49
CA LYS A 213 -11.29 8.64 5.65
C LYS A 213 -10.50 7.92 4.56
N SER A 214 -9.53 8.59 3.94
CA SER A 214 -8.63 7.98 2.95
C SER A 214 -7.77 6.90 3.60
N ARG A 215 -7.19 7.18 4.78
CA ARG A 215 -6.48 6.19 5.58
C ARG A 215 -7.38 5.00 5.95
N THR A 216 -8.61 5.25 6.39
CA THR A 216 -9.55 4.17 6.72
C THR A 216 -9.82 3.30 5.51
N ALA A 217 -10.09 3.90 4.33
CA ALA A 217 -10.27 3.14 3.10
C ALA A 217 -9.07 2.24 2.78
N ALA A 218 -7.85 2.78 2.79
CA ALA A 218 -6.65 2.00 2.51
C ALA A 218 -6.45 0.85 3.51
N ARG A 219 -6.64 1.10 4.80
CA ARG A 219 -6.51 0.06 5.83
C ARG A 219 -7.58 -1.03 5.68
N SER A 220 -8.82 -0.65 5.41
CA SER A 220 -9.93 -1.57 5.18
C SER A 220 -9.73 -2.42 3.93
N ALA A 221 -9.23 -1.81 2.86
CA ALA A 221 -8.94 -2.53 1.63
C ALA A 221 -7.86 -3.59 1.85
N VAL A 222 -6.75 -3.21 2.52
CA VAL A 222 -5.68 -4.15 2.86
C VAL A 222 -6.19 -5.27 3.77
N HIS A 223 -6.98 -4.95 4.79
CA HIS A 223 -7.55 -5.96 5.69
C HIS A 223 -8.42 -6.96 4.92
N GLY A 224 -9.46 -6.50 4.22
CA GLY A 224 -10.40 -7.38 3.52
C GLY A 224 -9.72 -8.21 2.42
N CYS A 225 -8.74 -7.63 1.73
CA CYS A 225 -7.94 -8.36 0.74
C CYS A 225 -7.13 -9.48 1.39
N VAL A 226 -6.30 -9.17 2.38
CA VAL A 226 -5.43 -10.15 3.05
C VAL A 226 -6.24 -11.25 3.72
N GLU A 227 -7.33 -10.89 4.41
CA GLU A 227 -8.19 -11.86 5.07
C GLU A 227 -8.76 -12.88 4.07
N TYR A 228 -9.29 -12.39 2.95
CA TYR A 228 -9.82 -13.25 1.91
C TYR A 228 -8.73 -14.16 1.32
N LEU A 229 -7.56 -13.60 0.99
CA LEU A 229 -6.44 -14.35 0.42
C LEU A 229 -5.92 -15.43 1.38
N ASN A 230 -5.71 -15.11 2.66
CA ASN A 230 -5.28 -16.10 3.65
C ASN A 230 -6.29 -17.24 3.79
N LYS A 231 -7.58 -16.91 3.86
CA LYS A 231 -8.66 -17.91 4.02
C LYS A 231 -8.78 -18.85 2.83
N THR A 232 -8.50 -18.38 1.62
CA THR A 232 -8.79 -19.10 0.37
C THR A 232 -7.57 -19.76 -0.27
N LEU A 233 -6.39 -19.12 -0.20
CA LEU A 233 -5.15 -19.67 -0.76
C LEU A 233 -4.45 -20.63 0.21
N PHE A 234 -4.64 -20.44 1.52
CA PHE A 234 -3.99 -21.23 2.57
C PHE A 234 -5.00 -21.86 3.54
N PRO A 235 -6.02 -22.61 3.05
CA PRO A 235 -7.08 -23.13 3.90
C PRO A 235 -6.60 -24.29 4.77
N ILE A 236 -7.06 -24.33 6.02
CA ILE A 236 -6.93 -25.52 6.86
C ILE A 236 -8.01 -26.51 6.41
N ASN A 237 -7.62 -27.65 5.84
CA ASN A 237 -8.51 -28.75 5.39
C ASN A 237 -9.38 -28.49 4.15
N LYS A 238 -8.93 -27.69 3.17
CA LYS A 238 -9.57 -27.59 1.84
C LYS A 238 -8.54 -27.73 0.71
N GLU A 239 -9.02 -27.92 -0.51
CA GLU A 239 -8.16 -27.94 -1.70
C GLU A 239 -7.45 -26.59 -1.89
N VAL A 240 -6.16 -26.65 -2.18
CA VAL A 240 -5.33 -25.51 -2.59
C VAL A 240 -5.54 -25.19 -4.08
N PRO A 241 -5.28 -23.94 -4.51
CA PRO A 241 -5.28 -23.60 -5.93
C PRO A 241 -4.30 -24.48 -6.71
N LYS A 242 -4.70 -24.94 -7.90
CA LYS A 242 -3.92 -25.87 -8.73
C LYS A 242 -3.11 -25.13 -9.79
N ASN A 243 -3.62 -23.99 -10.25
CA ASN A 243 -3.02 -23.21 -11.32
C ASN A 243 -3.17 -21.70 -11.06
N THR A 244 -2.51 -20.88 -11.87
CA THR A 244 -2.58 -19.42 -11.78
C THR A 244 -3.99 -18.87 -12.01
N THR A 245 -4.85 -19.50 -12.82
CA THR A 245 -6.23 -19.05 -13.01
C THR A 245 -7.02 -19.10 -11.70
N ASP A 246 -6.86 -20.14 -10.88
CA ASP A 246 -7.48 -20.23 -9.55
C ASP A 246 -7.02 -19.09 -8.63
N VAL A 247 -5.73 -18.74 -8.71
CA VAL A 247 -5.13 -17.64 -7.94
C VAL A 247 -5.65 -16.29 -8.41
N LEU A 248 -5.75 -16.07 -9.73
CA LEU A 248 -6.29 -14.83 -10.31
C LEU A 248 -7.77 -14.63 -9.96
N ILE A 249 -8.58 -15.70 -9.97
CA ILE A 249 -9.97 -15.65 -9.48
C ILE A 249 -10.02 -15.26 -8.00
N THR A 250 -9.12 -15.84 -7.21
CA THR A 250 -9.03 -15.57 -5.77
C THR A 250 -8.61 -14.12 -5.48
N LEU A 251 -7.64 -13.60 -6.25
CA LEU A 251 -7.24 -12.19 -6.23
C LEU A 251 -8.40 -11.26 -6.56
N LEU A 252 -9.15 -11.51 -7.64
CA LEU A 252 -10.34 -10.69 -7.97
C LEU A 252 -11.37 -10.68 -6.84
N ARG A 253 -11.67 -11.85 -6.26
CA ARG A 253 -12.63 -11.94 -5.15
C ARG A 253 -12.11 -11.24 -3.89
N SER A 254 -10.80 -11.19 -3.68
CA SER A 254 -10.20 -10.42 -2.58
C SER A 254 -10.39 -8.90 -2.75
N PHE A 255 -10.44 -8.39 -3.98
CA PHE A 255 -10.73 -6.98 -4.26
C PHE A 255 -12.19 -6.64 -3.98
N HIS A 256 -13.11 -7.56 -4.26
CA HIS A 256 -14.51 -7.41 -3.85
C HIS A 256 -14.65 -7.41 -2.31
N ALA A 257 -13.95 -8.31 -1.60
CA ALA A 257 -13.93 -8.33 -0.13
C ALA A 257 -13.33 -7.03 0.44
N ALA A 258 -12.23 -6.54 -0.14
CA ALA A 258 -11.62 -5.26 0.19
C ALA A 258 -12.61 -4.10 0.03
N HIS A 259 -13.31 -4.05 -1.11
CA HIS A 259 -14.32 -3.03 -1.38
C HIS A 259 -15.45 -3.03 -0.35
N ASN A 260 -16.00 -4.21 -0.02
CA ASN A 260 -17.06 -4.31 0.99
C ASN A 260 -16.58 -3.85 2.38
N MET A 261 -15.32 -4.13 2.74
CA MET A 261 -14.77 -3.68 4.01
C MET A 261 -14.54 -2.16 4.05
N ILE A 262 -14.23 -1.52 2.91
CA ILE A 262 -14.19 -0.05 2.83
C ILE A 262 -15.57 0.53 3.14
N LEU A 263 -16.63 -0.03 2.56
CA LEU A 263 -18.01 0.43 2.78
C LEU A 263 -18.44 0.24 4.24
N GLN A 264 -18.14 -0.92 4.83
CA GLN A 264 -18.44 -1.24 6.23
C GLN A 264 -17.80 -0.24 7.21
N GLU A 265 -16.58 0.19 6.92
CA GLU A 265 -15.81 1.09 7.80
C GLU A 265 -15.97 2.57 7.40
N GLU A 266 -16.92 2.88 6.50
CA GLU A 266 -17.22 4.21 5.99
C GLU A 266 -16.01 4.97 5.43
N GLY A 267 -15.08 4.23 4.82
CA GLY A 267 -13.93 4.76 4.11
C GLY A 267 -14.32 5.49 2.82
N THR A 268 -13.43 6.35 2.32
CA THR A 268 -13.56 6.98 1.00
C THR A 268 -12.97 6.07 -0.09
N LEU A 269 -12.11 6.60 -0.96
CA LEU A 269 -11.53 5.88 -2.08
C LEU A 269 -10.09 5.48 -1.77
N THR A 270 -9.63 4.37 -2.34
CA THR A 270 -8.24 3.92 -2.27
C THR A 270 -7.87 3.11 -3.51
N THR A 271 -6.61 3.17 -3.92
CA THR A 271 -6.04 2.16 -4.83
C THR A 271 -5.90 0.83 -4.11
N LEU A 272 -5.65 -0.25 -4.85
CA LEU A 272 -5.24 -1.53 -4.28
C LEU A 272 -4.38 -2.32 -5.27
N THR A 273 -3.21 -2.75 -4.81
CA THR A 273 -2.32 -3.67 -5.53
C THR A 273 -2.03 -4.86 -4.63
N ALA A 274 -2.33 -6.07 -5.09
CA ALA A 274 -2.04 -7.30 -4.37
C ALA A 274 -1.19 -8.23 -5.24
N ILE A 275 -0.08 -8.72 -4.71
CA ILE A 275 0.78 -9.71 -5.35
C ILE A 275 0.88 -10.95 -4.45
N VAL A 276 0.65 -12.12 -5.05
CA VAL A 276 0.86 -13.42 -4.42
C VAL A 276 2.01 -14.11 -5.14
N VAL A 277 3.05 -14.49 -4.39
CA VAL A 277 4.17 -15.29 -4.89
C VAL A 277 3.98 -16.75 -4.47
N LEU A 278 3.99 -17.65 -5.45
CA LEU A 278 3.73 -19.08 -5.26
C LEU A 278 4.79 -19.93 -6.00
N PRO A 279 5.07 -21.15 -5.54
CA PRO A 279 6.00 -22.05 -6.22
C PRO A 279 5.47 -22.44 -7.61
N SER A 280 6.37 -22.54 -8.58
CA SER A 280 6.11 -23.15 -9.89
C SER A 280 6.28 -24.67 -9.81
N THR A 281 5.82 -25.39 -10.83
CA THR A 281 6.11 -26.83 -11.00
C THR A 281 7.58 -27.11 -11.27
N VAL A 282 8.34 -26.11 -11.70
CA VAL A 282 9.79 -26.22 -11.85
C VAL A 282 10.46 -25.84 -10.53
N ASP A 283 11.32 -26.72 -10.03
CA ASP A 283 12.06 -26.50 -8.78
C ASP A 283 12.81 -25.17 -8.78
N ASN A 284 12.76 -24.46 -7.65
CA ASN A 284 13.39 -23.15 -7.44
C ASN A 284 12.89 -22.03 -8.36
N HIS A 285 11.80 -22.26 -9.10
CA HIS A 285 11.08 -21.22 -9.82
C HIS A 285 9.75 -20.93 -9.15
N TYR A 286 9.32 -19.70 -9.28
CA TYR A 286 8.11 -19.17 -8.66
C TYR A 286 7.32 -18.38 -9.71
N VAL A 287 6.06 -18.14 -9.39
CA VAL A 287 5.19 -17.26 -10.16
C VAL A 287 4.67 -16.16 -9.24
N ALA A 288 4.76 -14.91 -9.71
CA ALA A 288 4.12 -13.78 -9.07
C ALA A 288 2.81 -13.50 -9.81
N CYS A 289 1.69 -13.61 -9.10
CA CYS A 289 0.35 -13.29 -9.59
C CYS A 289 -0.11 -11.98 -8.97
N CYS A 290 -0.54 -11.01 -9.79
CA CYS A 290 -0.92 -9.68 -9.37
C CYS A 290 -2.37 -9.37 -9.76
N CYS A 291 -3.07 -8.63 -8.90
CA CYS A 291 -4.27 -7.88 -9.24
C CYS A 291 -4.05 -6.43 -8.82
N ASN A 292 -4.40 -5.49 -9.69
CA ASN A 292 -4.17 -4.07 -9.49
C ASN A 292 -5.38 -3.24 -9.90
N VAL A 293 -5.76 -2.27 -9.06
CA VAL A 293 -6.68 -1.18 -9.35
C VAL A 293 -6.02 0.10 -8.87
N GLY A 294 -5.93 1.09 -9.75
CA GLY A 294 -5.23 2.34 -9.49
C GLY A 294 -3.76 2.34 -9.91
N ASP A 295 -2.99 3.24 -9.34
CA ASP A 295 -1.66 3.64 -9.81
C ASP A 295 -0.51 3.36 -8.80
N SER A 296 -0.80 2.56 -7.78
CA SER A 296 0.23 1.87 -7.00
C SER A 296 0.83 0.74 -7.87
N LEU A 297 2.15 0.78 -8.06
CA LEU A 297 2.81 -0.04 -9.08
C LEU A 297 3.57 -1.21 -8.47
N GLY A 298 3.50 -2.36 -9.13
CA GLY A 298 4.17 -3.60 -8.75
C GLY A 298 5.36 -3.90 -9.67
N TYR A 299 6.46 -4.40 -9.11
CA TYR A 299 7.71 -4.61 -9.82
C TYR A 299 8.36 -5.94 -9.45
N VAL A 300 9.22 -6.42 -10.34
CA VAL A 300 10.22 -7.44 -10.03
C VAL A 300 11.59 -6.88 -10.34
N TYR A 301 12.48 -6.91 -9.35
CA TYR A 301 13.91 -6.78 -9.54
C TYR A 301 14.54 -8.16 -9.63
N SER A 302 15.30 -8.39 -10.70
CA SER A 302 16.16 -9.55 -10.83
C SER A 302 17.61 -9.12 -11.00
N PRO A 303 18.57 -9.70 -10.26
CA PRO A 303 19.99 -9.46 -10.50
C PRO A 303 20.39 -9.75 -11.96
N LYS A 304 19.72 -10.71 -12.60
CA LYS A 304 19.94 -11.13 -14.00
C LYS A 304 19.29 -10.17 -15.00
N TYR A 305 17.99 -9.93 -14.84
CA TYR A 305 17.19 -9.23 -15.87
C TYR A 305 17.06 -7.72 -15.65
N GLY A 306 17.22 -7.23 -14.42
CA GLY A 306 16.96 -5.84 -14.05
C GLY A 306 15.57 -5.66 -13.46
N VAL A 307 15.03 -4.43 -13.55
CA VAL A 307 13.69 -4.10 -13.04
C VAL A 307 12.66 -4.16 -14.16
N ARG A 308 11.55 -4.86 -13.91
CA ARG A 308 10.36 -4.92 -14.79
C ARG A 308 9.10 -4.60 -14.00
N GLU A 309 8.13 -3.97 -14.65
CA GLU A 309 6.86 -3.57 -14.02
C GLU A 309 5.77 -4.62 -14.22
N LEU A 310 5.38 -5.30 -13.16
CA LEU A 310 4.32 -6.31 -13.16
C LEU A 310 2.94 -5.73 -13.46
N THR A 311 2.73 -4.44 -13.14
CA THR A 311 1.46 -3.71 -13.32
C THR A 311 1.34 -2.99 -14.67
N GLN A 312 2.27 -3.19 -15.62
CA GLN A 312 2.30 -2.43 -16.88
C GLN A 312 1.00 -2.48 -17.70
N GLY A 313 0.20 -3.55 -17.57
CA GLY A 313 -1.08 -3.69 -18.27
C GLY A 313 -2.18 -2.76 -17.76
N SER A 314 -1.97 -2.09 -16.62
CA SER A 314 -2.93 -1.16 -16.02
C SER A 314 -2.96 0.20 -16.70
N HIS A 315 -1.91 0.57 -17.43
CA HIS A 315 -1.81 1.87 -18.09
C HIS A 315 -1.22 1.78 -19.49
N ASP A 316 -1.55 2.76 -20.33
CA ASP A 316 -0.94 2.90 -21.66
C ASP A 316 0.42 3.57 -21.54
N ILE A 317 1.50 2.80 -21.72
CA ILE A 317 2.88 3.28 -21.68
C ILE A 317 3.21 4.27 -22.80
N HIS A 318 2.38 4.37 -23.84
CA HIS A 318 2.53 5.35 -24.92
C HIS A 318 1.78 6.65 -24.66
N ARG A 319 0.98 6.72 -23.59
CA ARG A 319 0.24 7.92 -23.19
C ARG A 319 0.89 8.58 -21.98
N MET A 320 1.00 9.91 -22.00
CA MET A 320 1.45 10.65 -20.84
C MET A 320 0.45 10.48 -19.69
N ARG A 321 0.93 9.96 -18.55
CA ARG A 321 0.16 9.88 -17.30
C ARG A 321 0.02 11.27 -16.67
N ASP A 322 -1.20 11.59 -16.22
CA ASP A 322 -1.41 12.70 -15.29
C ASP A 322 -1.16 12.15 -13.88
N MET A 323 -0.12 12.64 -13.21
CA MET A 323 0.30 12.18 -11.87
C MET A 323 -0.71 12.54 -10.74
N ARG A 324 -1.84 13.16 -11.08
CA ARG A 324 -2.96 13.44 -10.17
C ARG A 324 -4.13 12.48 -10.38
N ASP A 325 -4.11 11.74 -11.49
CA ASP A 325 -5.15 10.78 -11.83
C ASP A 325 -4.74 9.42 -11.27
N VAL A 326 -5.49 8.97 -10.26
CA VAL A 326 -5.33 7.64 -9.66
C VAL A 326 -5.79 6.52 -10.59
N MET A 327 -6.37 6.85 -11.75
CA MET A 327 -6.90 5.97 -12.80
C MET A 327 -8.12 5.16 -12.37
N GLY A 328 -8.00 4.32 -11.34
CA GLY A 328 -9.06 3.52 -10.78
C GLY A 328 -8.95 3.44 -9.26
N ALA A 329 -10.08 3.16 -8.59
CA ALA A 329 -10.12 3.14 -7.14
C ALA A 329 -11.23 2.21 -6.63
N LEU A 330 -10.95 1.56 -5.50
CA LEU A 330 -11.97 0.92 -4.68
C LEU A 330 -12.61 1.94 -3.74
N GLY A 331 -13.85 1.67 -3.36
CA GLY A 331 -14.66 2.52 -2.48
C GLY A 331 -15.86 3.09 -3.22
N PRO A 332 -16.69 3.93 -2.58
CA PRO A 332 -17.95 4.42 -3.15
C PRO A 332 -17.72 5.59 -4.12
N VAL A 333 -17.21 5.33 -5.34
CA VAL A 333 -16.92 6.36 -6.34
C VAL A 333 -18.18 7.12 -6.77
N ASP A 334 -19.27 6.39 -6.98
CA ASP A 334 -20.60 6.91 -7.33
C ASP A 334 -21.62 6.76 -6.18
N GLY A 335 -21.13 6.58 -4.95
CA GLY A 335 -21.94 6.32 -3.75
C GLY A 335 -21.98 4.85 -3.32
N HIS A 336 -21.71 3.89 -4.22
CA HIS A 336 -21.60 2.47 -3.83
C HIS A 336 -20.51 1.72 -4.59
N ASN A 337 -20.35 1.97 -5.89
CA ASN A 337 -19.51 1.14 -6.76
C ASN A 337 -18.06 1.64 -6.84
N PRO A 338 -17.10 0.72 -7.07
CA PRO A 338 -15.72 1.08 -7.36
C PRO A 338 -15.52 1.50 -8.84
N GLU A 339 -14.41 2.17 -9.12
CA GLU A 339 -13.93 2.46 -10.48
C GLU A 339 -12.85 1.44 -10.87
N LEU A 340 -13.19 0.55 -11.81
CA LEU A 340 -12.38 -0.61 -12.20
C LEU A 340 -11.87 -0.54 -13.65
N SER A 341 -11.98 0.60 -14.31
CA SER A 341 -11.56 0.76 -15.73
C SER A 341 -10.12 0.37 -16.01
N ASN A 342 -9.22 0.51 -15.02
CA ASN A 342 -7.82 0.13 -15.11
C ASN A 342 -7.48 -1.20 -14.40
N LEU A 343 -8.49 -1.95 -13.95
CA LEU A 343 -8.27 -3.24 -13.29
C LEU A 343 -7.43 -4.15 -14.19
N THR A 344 -6.37 -4.70 -13.63
CA THR A 344 -5.45 -5.58 -14.36
C THR A 344 -5.04 -6.77 -13.52
N LEU A 345 -5.09 -7.94 -14.14
CA LEU A 345 -4.49 -9.17 -13.66
C LEU A 345 -3.21 -9.44 -14.42
N SER A 346 -2.15 -9.85 -13.74
CA SER A 346 -0.90 -10.20 -14.40
C SER A 346 -0.17 -11.35 -13.71
N ILE A 347 0.62 -12.08 -14.49
CA ILE A 347 1.56 -13.10 -13.99
C ILE A 347 2.93 -12.91 -14.63
N THR A 348 3.97 -13.22 -13.87
CA THR A 348 5.33 -13.36 -14.41
C THR A 348 6.11 -14.40 -13.63
N GLN A 349 7.07 -15.05 -14.28
CA GLN A 349 8.01 -15.93 -13.62
C GLN A 349 8.99 -15.11 -12.77
N VAL A 350 9.29 -15.61 -11.59
CA VAL A 350 10.28 -15.08 -10.66
C VAL A 350 11.21 -16.19 -10.19
N ASP A 351 12.50 -15.90 -10.12
CA ASP A 351 13.53 -16.88 -9.74
C ASP A 351 13.98 -16.65 -8.29
N LEU A 352 14.77 -17.58 -7.73
CA LEU A 352 15.46 -17.33 -6.46
C LEU A 352 16.28 -16.05 -6.51
N ASP A 353 16.34 -15.34 -5.39
CA ASP A 353 17.00 -14.05 -5.21
C ASP A 353 16.39 -12.86 -5.97
N ASP A 354 15.35 -13.07 -6.78
CA ASP A 354 14.53 -11.97 -7.27
C ASP A 354 13.79 -11.31 -6.08
N ILE A 355 13.60 -10.00 -6.17
CA ILE A 355 12.82 -9.22 -5.21
C ILE A 355 11.57 -8.70 -5.90
N VAL A 356 10.41 -9.13 -5.42
CA VAL A 356 9.09 -8.61 -5.81
C VAL A 356 8.76 -7.46 -4.87
N PHE A 357 8.31 -6.31 -5.40
CA PHE A 357 7.98 -5.16 -4.57
C PHE A 357 6.81 -4.34 -5.14
N ILE A 358 6.09 -3.65 -4.26
CA ILE A 358 5.00 -2.73 -4.59
C ILE A 358 5.36 -1.36 -4.03
N THR A 359 5.03 -0.31 -4.76
CA THR A 359 5.24 1.08 -4.35
C THR A 359 3.97 1.91 -4.50
N SER A 360 3.70 2.82 -3.55
CA SER A 360 2.74 3.91 -3.78
C SER A 360 3.27 4.94 -4.77
N ASP A 361 2.40 5.85 -5.21
CA ASP A 361 2.77 6.89 -6.18
C ASP A 361 3.81 7.89 -5.62
N GLY A 362 3.83 8.09 -4.29
CA GLY A 362 4.85 8.87 -3.60
C GLY A 362 6.25 8.31 -3.75
N VAL A 363 6.40 7.06 -4.21
CA VAL A 363 7.69 6.49 -4.61
C VAL A 363 7.83 6.42 -6.12
N SER A 364 6.87 5.82 -6.84
CA SER A 364 7.00 5.58 -8.29
C SER A 364 7.05 6.88 -9.10
N ASP A 365 6.28 7.90 -8.73
CA ASP A 365 6.34 9.20 -9.41
C ASP A 365 7.68 9.89 -9.17
N ASN A 366 8.29 9.72 -8.00
CA ASN A 366 9.61 10.27 -7.71
C ASN A 366 10.76 9.56 -8.47
N LEU A 367 10.49 8.38 -9.03
CA LEU A 367 11.39 7.67 -9.95
C LEU A 367 11.17 8.07 -11.41
N ASP A 368 10.15 8.86 -11.72
CA ASP A 368 9.91 9.38 -13.06
C ASP A 368 10.94 10.46 -13.44
N PRO A 369 11.49 10.43 -14.67
CA PRO A 369 12.53 11.37 -15.11
C PRO A 369 12.13 12.84 -15.12
N VAL A 370 10.86 13.15 -15.35
CA VAL A 370 10.34 14.52 -15.39
C VAL A 370 10.04 15.00 -13.98
N VAL A 371 9.52 14.15 -13.10
CA VAL A 371 9.26 14.51 -11.70
C VAL A 371 10.56 14.60 -10.89
N GLY A 372 11.48 13.68 -11.11
CA GLY A 372 12.78 13.63 -10.45
C GLY A 372 13.85 14.54 -11.05
N HIS A 373 13.57 15.17 -12.20
CA HIS A 373 14.46 16.11 -12.92
C HIS A 373 15.88 15.54 -13.18
N PHE A 374 16.01 14.24 -13.47
CA PHE A 374 17.33 13.60 -13.55
C PHE A 374 17.82 13.28 -14.98
N THR A 375 17.04 13.57 -16.02
CA THR A 375 17.44 13.25 -17.40
C THR A 375 18.19 14.36 -18.11
N GLY A 376 17.92 15.62 -17.78
CA GLY A 376 18.43 16.77 -18.54
C GLY A 376 17.98 16.78 -20.00
N LEU A 377 16.96 15.98 -20.36
CA LEU A 377 16.45 15.86 -21.72
C LEU A 377 15.36 16.93 -21.97
N PRO A 378 15.38 17.60 -23.14
CA PRO A 378 14.45 18.69 -23.43
C PRO A 378 13.00 18.20 -23.61
N ASN A 379 12.83 16.99 -24.14
CA ASN A 379 11.55 16.29 -24.26
C ASN A 379 11.80 14.79 -24.06
N VAL A 380 10.93 14.13 -23.28
CA VAL A 380 10.95 12.68 -23.05
C VAL A 380 9.57 12.15 -23.38
N GLU A 381 9.46 11.19 -24.30
CA GLU A 381 8.19 10.57 -24.70
C GLU A 381 7.67 9.62 -23.62
N ALA A 382 6.37 9.28 -23.64
CA ALA A 382 5.74 8.50 -22.56
C ALA A 382 6.43 7.15 -22.32
N TYR A 383 6.70 6.38 -23.38
CA TYR A 383 7.37 5.08 -23.26
C TYR A 383 8.83 5.22 -22.79
N GLN A 384 9.49 6.34 -23.14
CA GLN A 384 10.83 6.65 -22.68
C GLN A 384 10.82 6.99 -21.19
N ARG A 385 9.79 7.72 -20.70
CA ARG A 385 9.63 8.00 -19.27
C ARG A 385 9.52 6.70 -18.49
N HIS A 386 8.62 5.81 -18.89
CA HIS A 386 8.46 4.49 -18.30
C HIS A 386 9.80 3.72 -18.28
N LYS A 387 10.49 3.61 -19.43
CA LYS A 387 11.76 2.86 -19.49
C LYS A 387 12.86 3.50 -18.64
N LEU A 388 12.96 4.82 -18.62
CA LEU A 388 13.94 5.56 -17.81
C LEU A 388 13.64 5.42 -16.31
N SER A 389 12.38 5.37 -15.90
CA SER A 389 11.99 5.07 -14.52
C SER A 389 12.50 3.68 -14.10
N LEU A 390 12.28 2.65 -14.92
CA LEU A 390 12.79 1.29 -14.62
C LEU A 390 14.31 1.25 -14.52
N LEU A 391 15.01 1.92 -15.45
CA LEU A 391 16.47 1.99 -15.42
C LEU A 391 16.98 2.79 -14.20
N ARG A 392 16.26 3.83 -13.79
CA ARG A 392 16.60 4.60 -12.59
C ARG A 392 16.43 3.75 -11.34
N THR A 393 15.34 2.99 -11.24
CA THR A 393 15.11 2.04 -10.16
C THR A 393 16.22 0.98 -10.12
N GLU A 394 16.58 0.40 -11.27
CA GLU A 394 17.67 -0.57 -11.35
C GLU A 394 19.03 0.03 -10.91
N ASP A 395 19.35 1.25 -11.36
CA ASP A 395 20.57 1.95 -10.99
C ASP A 395 20.66 2.19 -9.48
N LEU A 396 19.56 2.64 -8.86
CA LEU A 396 19.47 2.79 -7.41
C LEU A 396 19.71 1.46 -6.71
N ILE A 397 19.00 0.40 -7.11
CA ILE A 397 19.10 -0.92 -6.47
C ILE A 397 20.51 -1.50 -6.58
N ARG A 398 21.22 -1.25 -7.69
CA ARG A 398 22.58 -1.80 -7.92
C ARG A 398 23.69 -0.96 -7.30
N ASN A 399 23.53 0.36 -7.29
CA ASN A 399 24.62 1.30 -7.02
C ASN A 399 24.32 2.26 -5.85
N GLY A 400 23.15 2.15 -5.22
CA GLY A 400 22.68 3.06 -4.17
C GLY A 400 22.46 4.51 -4.65
N VAL A 401 22.03 5.38 -3.73
CA VAL A 401 21.73 6.81 -4.03
C VAL A 401 22.97 7.58 -4.48
N SER A 402 24.16 7.23 -3.97
CA SER A 402 25.43 7.88 -4.32
C SER A 402 26.06 7.35 -5.61
N GLY A 403 25.53 6.27 -6.18
CA GLY A 403 26.12 5.58 -7.33
C GLY A 403 27.38 4.76 -7.01
N LYS A 404 27.80 4.71 -5.74
CA LYS A 404 28.92 3.89 -5.22
C LYS A 404 28.52 3.07 -4.00
N GLY A 405 27.22 3.00 -3.70
CA GLY A 405 26.68 2.20 -2.61
C GLY A 405 26.66 0.71 -2.95
N PRO A 406 26.48 -0.15 -1.94
CA PRO A 406 26.33 -1.58 -2.17
C PRO A 406 25.03 -1.86 -2.94
N ALA A 407 25.05 -2.95 -3.71
CA ALA A 407 23.81 -3.48 -4.28
C ALA A 407 22.89 -3.98 -3.16
N VAL A 408 21.60 -3.75 -3.34
CA VAL A 408 20.54 -4.31 -2.49
C VAL A 408 20.64 -5.83 -2.51
N ASP A 409 20.64 -6.44 -1.33
CA ASP A 409 20.58 -7.89 -1.18
C ASP A 409 19.24 -8.35 -0.60
N THR A 410 18.65 -7.60 0.33
CA THR A 410 17.42 -8.01 1.03
C THR A 410 16.21 -7.14 0.68
N ALA A 411 15.00 -7.63 0.97
CA ALA A 411 13.78 -6.84 0.81
C ALA A 411 13.79 -5.57 1.67
N LYS A 412 14.34 -5.66 2.89
CA LYS A 412 14.51 -4.53 3.80
C LYS A 412 15.47 -3.47 3.23
N ASP A 413 16.56 -3.90 2.59
CA ASP A 413 17.51 -2.97 1.95
C ASP A 413 16.81 -2.21 0.81
N LEU A 414 16.01 -2.90 -0.01
CA LEU A 414 15.25 -2.28 -1.11
C LEU A 414 14.28 -1.22 -0.57
N VAL A 415 13.47 -1.58 0.43
CA VAL A 415 12.48 -0.67 1.04
C VAL A 415 13.19 0.55 1.63
N THR A 416 14.26 0.34 2.38
CA THR A 416 15.02 1.41 3.03
C THR A 416 15.65 2.35 2.01
N LEU A 417 16.25 1.79 0.95
CA LEU A 417 16.90 2.55 -0.11
C LEU A 417 15.91 3.43 -0.88
N LEU A 418 14.75 2.87 -1.29
CA LEU A 418 13.77 3.62 -2.06
C LEU A 418 13.16 4.76 -1.24
N LEU A 419 12.83 4.50 0.04
CA LEU A 419 12.31 5.55 0.94
C LEU A 419 13.36 6.63 1.24
N ASP A 420 14.63 6.26 1.46
CA ASP A 420 15.74 7.22 1.63
C ASP A 420 15.92 8.09 0.38
N PHE A 421 15.88 7.48 -0.81
CA PHE A 421 15.98 8.19 -2.08
C PHE A 421 14.90 9.27 -2.22
N VAL A 422 13.62 8.89 -2.09
CA VAL A 422 12.51 9.85 -2.31
C VAL A 422 12.41 10.89 -1.20
N THR A 423 12.83 10.54 0.02
CA THR A 423 12.98 11.48 1.14
C THR A 423 14.02 12.54 0.81
N ARG A 424 15.19 12.15 0.29
CA ARG A 424 16.25 13.09 -0.08
C ARG A 424 15.86 13.94 -1.28
N LEU A 425 15.22 13.34 -2.28
CA LEU A 425 14.77 14.03 -3.49
C LEU A 425 13.81 15.19 -3.15
N THR A 426 12.89 14.95 -2.23
CA THR A 426 11.86 15.92 -1.81
C THR A 426 12.32 16.90 -0.72
N ALA A 427 13.51 16.73 -0.16
CA ALA A 427 13.98 17.53 0.98
C ALA A 427 14.02 19.04 0.69
N ALA A 428 14.41 19.45 -0.52
CA ALA A 428 14.42 20.85 -0.91
C ALA A 428 13.01 21.45 -0.94
N LYS A 429 12.02 20.72 -1.44
CA LYS A 429 10.62 21.16 -1.44
C LYS A 429 10.08 21.33 -0.03
N ARG A 430 10.33 20.35 0.84
CA ARG A 430 9.92 20.43 2.25
C ARG A 430 10.51 21.65 2.94
N ARG A 431 11.83 21.84 2.89
CA ARG A 431 12.50 22.99 3.52
C ARG A 431 11.92 24.35 3.11
N ILE A 432 11.52 24.50 1.84
CA ILE A 432 10.86 25.72 1.36
C ILE A 432 9.50 25.92 2.03
N LEU A 433 8.71 24.85 2.17
CA LEU A 433 7.38 24.88 2.79
C LEU A 433 7.40 24.92 4.32
N GLU A 434 8.55 24.64 4.92
CA GLU A 434 8.83 24.70 6.37
C GLU A 434 9.35 26.08 6.81
N ASP A 435 9.58 27.03 5.87
CA ASP A 435 10.10 28.36 6.22
C ASP A 435 9.10 29.12 7.10
N MET A 436 9.59 29.63 8.24
CA MET A 436 8.81 30.40 9.20
C MET A 436 8.19 31.66 8.60
N GLU A 437 8.78 32.25 7.56
CA GLU A 437 8.23 33.42 6.86
C GLU A 437 6.85 33.14 6.21
N ILE A 438 6.49 31.88 6.04
CA ILE A 438 5.17 31.46 5.54
C ILE A 438 4.10 31.57 6.64
N TYR A 439 4.49 31.35 7.90
CA TYR A 439 3.57 31.17 9.02
C TYR A 439 3.60 32.33 10.02
N ALA A 440 4.63 33.17 9.97
CA ALA A 440 4.82 34.29 10.88
C ALA A 440 5.18 35.58 10.13
N ASP A 441 4.82 36.72 10.72
CA ASP A 441 5.25 38.04 10.26
C ASP A 441 6.72 38.33 10.60
N ALA A 442 7.23 39.50 10.21
CA ALA A 442 8.61 39.91 10.46
C ALA A 442 8.98 40.00 11.96
N ASN A 443 7.98 40.08 12.84
CA ASN A 443 8.15 40.12 14.29
C ASN A 443 7.99 38.72 14.93
N GLY A 444 7.80 37.67 14.12
CA GLY A 444 7.60 36.30 14.59
C GLY A 444 6.18 36.00 15.07
N LYS A 445 5.21 36.90 14.83
CA LYS A 445 3.81 36.67 15.23
C LYS A 445 3.11 35.76 14.22
N PRO A 446 2.39 34.71 14.65
CA PRO A 446 1.65 33.84 13.75
C PRO A 446 0.65 34.61 12.87
N LEU A 447 0.66 34.31 11.58
CA LEU A 447 -0.25 34.88 10.60
C LEU A 447 -1.63 34.21 10.66
N ALA A 448 -2.65 34.91 10.19
CA ALA A 448 -3.98 34.34 10.05
C ALA A 448 -3.99 33.19 9.03
N GLN A 449 -4.80 32.15 9.27
CA GLN A 449 -4.83 30.94 8.44
C GLN A 449 -5.09 31.23 6.95
N GLY A 450 -5.93 32.22 6.65
CA GLY A 450 -6.20 32.65 5.27
C GLY A 450 -4.96 33.21 4.56
N GLU A 451 -4.15 33.99 5.28
CA GLU A 451 -2.91 34.56 4.74
C GLU A 451 -1.84 33.49 4.53
N VAL A 452 -1.67 32.58 5.51
CA VAL A 452 -0.77 31.42 5.37
C VAL A 452 -1.14 30.60 4.13
N LYS A 453 -2.44 30.33 3.93
CA LYS A 453 -2.94 29.59 2.76
C LYS A 453 -2.60 30.31 1.45
N GLN A 454 -2.75 31.64 1.40
CA GLN A 454 -2.40 32.43 0.22
C GLN A 454 -0.89 32.39 -0.06
N ARG A 455 -0.05 32.65 0.94
CA ARG A 455 1.42 32.61 0.82
C ARG A 455 1.90 31.23 0.36
N ARG A 456 1.38 30.16 0.95
CA ARG A 456 1.68 28.77 0.54
C ARG A 456 1.34 28.54 -0.92
N LYS A 457 0.15 28.97 -1.37
CA LYS A 457 -0.29 28.81 -2.78
C LYS A 457 0.64 29.55 -3.75
N GLU A 458 1.12 30.74 -3.40
CA GLU A 458 2.06 31.49 -4.21
C GLU A 458 3.46 30.85 -4.28
N ILE A 459 3.92 30.25 -3.19
CA ILE A 459 5.20 29.54 -3.12
C ILE A 459 5.13 28.26 -3.93
N ILE A 460 4.08 27.44 -3.75
CA ILE A 460 3.88 26.19 -4.50
C ILE A 460 3.89 26.45 -6.02
N ARG A 461 3.26 27.53 -6.48
CA ARG A 461 3.28 27.94 -7.90
C ARG A 461 4.69 28.22 -8.45
N LYS A 462 5.63 28.62 -7.59
CA LYS A 462 7.03 28.93 -7.94
C LYS A 462 7.97 27.72 -7.79
N MET A 463 7.48 26.58 -7.28
CA MET A 463 8.28 25.38 -6.99
C MET A 463 8.35 24.37 -8.15
N PHE A 464 7.81 24.70 -9.33
CA PHE A 464 7.81 23.81 -10.50
C PHE A 464 9.22 23.33 -10.90
N GLY A 465 10.26 24.15 -10.66
CA GLY A 465 11.66 23.81 -10.96
C GLY A 465 12.37 22.96 -9.92
N VAL A 466 11.73 22.66 -8.78
CA VAL A 466 12.33 21.85 -7.70
C VAL A 466 11.94 20.38 -7.93
N PRO A 467 12.87 19.41 -7.82
CA PRO A 467 12.56 18.01 -8.06
C PRO A 467 11.64 17.40 -6.99
N GLY A 468 10.97 16.32 -7.39
CA GLY A 468 10.23 15.39 -6.54
C GLY A 468 8.76 15.73 -6.32
N LYS A 469 7.90 14.74 -6.12
CA LYS A 469 6.49 14.89 -5.71
C LYS A 469 6.40 14.71 -4.19
N LEU A 470 5.68 15.61 -3.52
CA LEU A 470 5.35 15.44 -2.11
C LEU A 470 4.11 14.57 -2.03
N ASP A 471 4.24 13.41 -1.40
CA ASP A 471 3.12 12.51 -1.11
C ASP A 471 3.38 11.63 0.11
N HIS A 472 2.45 10.73 0.42
CA HIS A 472 2.77 9.57 1.24
C HIS A 472 3.53 8.51 0.40
N ALA A 473 4.61 7.98 0.98
CA ALA A 473 5.50 7.06 0.29
C ALA A 473 5.57 5.74 1.03
N THR A 474 5.15 4.67 0.36
CA THR A 474 5.12 3.31 0.90
C THR A 474 5.79 2.33 -0.05
N VAL A 475 6.58 1.41 0.50
CA VAL A 475 7.14 0.27 -0.22
C VAL A 475 6.92 -1.00 0.60
N VAL A 476 6.51 -2.08 -0.05
CA VAL A 476 6.49 -3.43 0.51
C VAL A 476 7.22 -4.37 -0.45
N ALA A 477 8.09 -5.23 0.08
CA ALA A 477 8.99 -6.07 -0.71
C ALA A 477 9.13 -7.48 -0.12
N TYR A 478 9.30 -8.46 -1.01
CA TYR A 478 9.56 -9.86 -0.70
C TYR A 478 10.72 -10.37 -1.58
N LYS A 479 11.78 -10.89 -0.95
CA LYS A 479 12.85 -11.61 -1.65
C LYS A 479 12.47 -13.08 -1.73
N VAL A 480 12.50 -13.64 -2.94
CA VAL A 480 12.22 -15.05 -3.16
C VAL A 480 13.41 -15.87 -2.66
N CYS A 481 13.22 -16.54 -1.52
CA CYS A 481 14.25 -17.37 -0.91
C CYS A 481 13.98 -18.87 -1.12
N SER A 482 15.02 -19.68 -1.02
CA SER A 482 14.83 -21.13 -0.97
C SER A 482 14.15 -21.48 0.35
N GLY A 483 13.07 -22.27 0.32
CA GLY A 483 12.35 -22.70 1.52
C GLY A 483 13.15 -23.64 2.45
N LYS A 484 14.47 -23.75 2.28
CA LYS A 484 15.39 -24.40 3.20
C LYS A 484 16.00 -23.31 4.09
N ARG A 485 15.36 -23.01 5.22
CA ARG A 485 16.08 -22.34 6.32
C ARG A 485 16.86 -23.43 7.05
N ASN A 486 18.18 -23.27 7.12
CA ASN A 486 19.05 -24.13 7.93
C ASN A 486 18.72 -24.00 9.41
#